data_AF-A0A1F7PV73-F1
#
_entry.id   AF-A0A1F7PV73-F1
#
_cell.length_a   1.000
_cell.length_b   1.000
_cell.length_c   1.000
_cell.angle_alpha   90.00
_cell.angle_beta   90.00
_cell.angle_gamma   90.00
#
_symmetry.space_group_name_H-M   'P 1'
#
loop_
_entity.id
_entity.type
_entity.pdbx_description
1 polymer ?
#
loop_
_entity_poly.entity_id
_entity_poly.type
_entity_poly.pdbx_seq_one_letter_code
_entity_poly.pdbx_strand_id
1 'polypeptide(L)'
;IGILAAIAIPLYANIQARARIAKAQADARTLASAVSMYSAHMGSLPSTLADLNSASTNAAGQSAGPFMPSTPAPPAGWSSYAYSSTASGTFAISATGDSTTVSLP
;
A
#
# COMPACT_ATOMS: atom_id res chain seq x y z
N ILE A 1 -17.39 43.09 -15.31
CA ILE A 1 -17.19 41.68 -14.93
C ILE A 1 -15.94 41.19 -15.64
N GLY A 2 -14.80 41.21 -14.94
CA GLY A 2 -13.51 40.82 -15.49
C GLY A 2 -13.43 39.30 -15.58
N ILE A 3 -13.34 38.79 -16.79
CA ILE A 3 -13.06 37.38 -17.03
C ILE A 3 -11.64 37.09 -16.57
N LEU A 4 -11.54 36.52 -15.36
CA LEU A 4 -10.30 35.93 -14.87
C LEU A 4 -9.92 34.81 -15.83
N ALA A 5 -8.95 35.08 -16.71
CA ALA A 5 -8.30 34.10 -17.56
C ALA A 5 -7.64 33.04 -16.67
N ALA A 6 -8.37 31.97 -16.39
CA ALA A 6 -7.88 30.75 -15.78
C ALA A 6 -7.04 29.97 -16.80
N ILE A 7 -5.88 30.51 -17.18
CA ILE A 7 -4.99 29.87 -18.14
C ILE A 7 -3.68 29.56 -17.43
N ALA A 8 -3.36 28.26 -17.43
CA ALA A 8 -2.06 27.63 -17.14
C ALA A 8 -1.80 26.98 -15.75
N ILE A 9 -2.78 26.28 -15.16
CA ILE A 9 -2.50 25.28 -14.09
C ILE A 9 -3.08 23.85 -14.34
N PRO A 10 -3.71 23.45 -15.49
CA PRO A 10 -4.34 22.12 -15.56
C PRO A 10 -3.39 20.96 -15.92
N LEU A 11 -2.24 21.23 -16.55
CA LEU A 11 -1.39 20.15 -17.09
C LEU A 11 -0.49 19.49 -16.02
N TYR A 12 0.05 20.26 -15.06
CA TYR A 12 0.89 19.71 -14.00
C TYR A 12 0.10 19.03 -12.87
N ALA A 13 -1.11 19.52 -12.58
CA ALA A 13 -1.99 18.90 -11.59
C ALA A 13 -2.33 17.44 -11.96
N ASN A 14 -2.58 17.18 -13.25
CA ASN A 14 -2.83 15.82 -13.73
C ASN A 14 -1.59 14.91 -13.69
N ILE A 15 -0.39 15.43 -13.97
CA ILE A 15 0.86 14.63 -13.92
C ILE A 15 1.21 14.26 -12.47
N GLN A 16 1.05 15.18 -11.52
CA GLN A 16 1.29 14.90 -10.10
C GLN A 16 0.27 13.93 -9.53
N ALA A 17 -1.02 14.06 -9.89
CA ALA A 17 -2.04 13.08 -9.50
C ALA A 17 -1.73 11.68 -10.06
N ARG A 18 -1.35 11.57 -11.33
CA ARG A 18 -0.93 10.29 -11.94
C ARG A 18 0.31 9.70 -11.27
N ALA A 19 1.30 10.51 -10.93
CA ALA A 19 2.48 10.07 -10.20
C ALA A 19 2.12 9.55 -8.79
N ARG A 20 1.16 10.19 -8.10
CA ARG A 20 0.65 9.73 -6.80
C ARG A 20 -0.11 8.42 -6.92
N ILE A 21 -0.97 8.25 -7.92
CA ILE A 21 -1.65 6.97 -8.20
C ILE A 21 -0.63 5.86 -8.49
N ALA A 22 0.34 6.12 -9.36
CA ALA A 22 1.38 5.16 -9.72
C ALA A 22 2.22 4.77 -8.49
N LYS A 23 2.57 5.74 -7.64
CA LYS A 23 3.24 5.49 -6.37
C LYS A 23 2.38 4.61 -5.46
N ALA A 24 1.10 4.95 -5.27
CA ALA A 24 0.19 4.17 -4.44
C ALA A 24 0.06 2.72 -4.92
N GLN A 25 0.00 2.50 -6.24
CA GLN A 25 -0.01 1.17 -6.84
C GLN A 25 1.31 0.42 -6.64
N ALA A 26 2.45 1.08 -6.77
CA ALA A 26 3.76 0.49 -6.53
C ALA A 26 3.90 0.05 -5.07
N ASP A 27 3.61 0.95 -4.13
CA ASP A 27 3.67 0.70 -2.69
C ASP A 27 2.72 -0.45 -2.29
N ALA A 28 1.49 -0.46 -2.81
CA ALA A 28 0.54 -1.53 -2.54
C ALA A 28 1.00 -2.89 -3.12
N ARG A 29 1.67 -2.91 -4.28
CA ARG A 29 2.25 -4.14 -4.85
C ARG A 29 3.46 -4.64 -4.05
N THR A 30 4.28 -3.74 -3.53
CA THR A 30 5.37 -4.10 -2.62
C THR A 30 4.83 -4.68 -1.32
N LEU A 31 3.79 -4.06 -0.74
CA LEU A 31 3.10 -4.58 0.45
C LEU A 31 2.50 -5.97 0.18
N ALA A 32 1.81 -6.17 -0.95
CA ALA A 32 1.24 -7.47 -1.31
C ALA A 32 2.31 -8.57 -1.46
N SER A 33 3.47 -8.21 -2.02
CA SER A 33 4.61 -9.12 -2.16
C SER A 33 5.20 -9.49 -0.80
N ALA A 34 5.34 -8.51 0.12
CA ALA A 34 5.79 -8.75 1.48
C ALA A 34 4.80 -9.63 2.28
N VAL A 35 3.49 -9.41 2.13
CA VAL A 35 2.44 -10.26 2.71
C VAL A 35 2.54 -11.70 2.19
N SER A 36 2.79 -11.87 0.89
CA SER A 36 2.97 -13.19 0.28
C SER A 36 4.23 -13.91 0.79
N MET A 37 5.32 -13.20 1.00
CA MET A 37 6.53 -13.77 1.61
C MET A 37 6.31 -14.15 3.09
N TYR A 38 5.60 -13.29 3.84
CA TYR A 38 5.23 -13.58 5.22
C TYR A 38 4.36 -14.83 5.30
N SER A 39 3.33 -14.94 4.46
CA SER A 39 2.42 -16.09 4.47
C SER A 39 3.11 -17.39 4.06
N ALA A 40 4.06 -17.32 3.12
CA ALA A 40 4.89 -18.48 2.74
C ALA A 40 5.77 -18.99 3.89
N HIS A 41 6.27 -18.09 4.75
CA HIS A 41 7.12 -18.46 5.87
C HIS A 41 6.35 -18.84 7.15
N MET A 42 5.25 -18.12 7.43
CA MET A 42 4.44 -18.28 8.64
C MET A 42 3.31 -19.29 8.49
N GLY A 43 2.97 -19.67 7.25
CA GLY A 43 1.79 -20.48 6.94
C GLY A 43 0.45 -19.78 7.22
N SER A 44 0.49 -18.50 7.59
CA SER A 44 -0.67 -17.67 7.92
C SER A 44 -0.43 -16.23 7.47
N LEU A 45 -1.52 -15.51 7.18
CA LEU A 45 -1.42 -14.11 6.81
C LEU A 45 -1.10 -13.25 8.04
N PRO A 46 -0.37 -12.14 7.87
CA PRO A 46 -0.14 -11.20 8.94
C PRO A 46 -1.47 -10.61 9.42
N SER A 47 -1.53 -10.23 10.70
CA SER A 47 -2.73 -9.60 11.28
C SER A 47 -2.76 -8.11 10.94
N THR A 48 -1.58 -7.51 10.84
CA THR A 48 -1.39 -6.10 10.50
C THR A 48 -0.21 -5.93 9.56
N LEU A 49 -0.17 -4.84 8.79
CA LEU A 49 1.01 -4.48 8.00
C LEU A 49 2.25 -4.19 8.86
N ALA A 50 2.06 -3.90 10.16
CA ALA A 50 3.18 -3.68 11.09
C ALA A 50 3.95 -4.98 11.37
N ASP A 51 3.30 -6.15 11.26
CA ASP A 51 3.94 -7.46 11.44
C ASP A 51 5.03 -7.71 10.37
N LEU A 52 4.94 -7.06 9.21
CA LEU A 52 5.93 -7.15 8.14
C LEU A 52 7.24 -6.40 8.46
N ASN A 53 7.17 -5.42 9.36
CA ASN A 53 8.29 -4.56 9.73
C ASN A 53 9.21 -5.17 10.79
N SER A 54 8.81 -6.30 11.38
CA SER A 54 9.57 -7.00 12.42
C SER A 54 9.92 -8.41 11.99
N ALA A 55 10.93 -8.99 12.63
CA ALA A 55 11.17 -10.42 12.50
C ALA A 55 10.08 -11.18 13.24
N SER A 56 9.49 -12.18 12.57
CA SER A 56 8.52 -13.09 13.17
C SER A 56 9.11 -14.50 13.22
N THR A 57 8.76 -15.27 14.24
CA THR A 57 9.14 -16.69 14.38
C THR A 57 7.93 -17.57 14.07
N ASN A 58 8.09 -18.54 13.16
CA ASN A 58 7.01 -19.46 12.80
C ASN A 58 6.84 -20.57 13.86
N ALA A 59 5.80 -21.39 13.72
CA ALA A 59 5.52 -22.51 14.63
C ALA A 59 6.62 -23.59 14.66
N ALA A 60 7.53 -23.60 13.68
CA ALA A 60 8.70 -24.48 13.63
C ALA A 60 9.95 -23.88 14.32
N GLY A 61 9.84 -22.70 14.93
CA GLY A 61 10.94 -22.02 15.61
C GLY A 61 11.92 -21.31 14.67
N GLN A 62 11.56 -21.13 13.39
CA GLN A 62 12.38 -20.43 12.41
C GLN A 62 12.02 -18.94 12.42
N SER A 63 13.01 -18.08 12.61
CA SER A 63 12.84 -16.63 12.52
C SER A 63 13.08 -16.16 11.10
N ALA A 64 12.18 -15.31 10.58
CA ALA A 64 12.40 -14.58 9.33
C ALA A 64 11.92 -13.14 9.43
N GLY A 65 12.50 -12.29 8.59
CA GLY A 65 12.18 -10.89 8.49
C GLY A 65 13.34 -9.97 8.87
N PRO A 66 13.13 -8.65 8.82
CA PRO A 66 11.88 -8.00 8.41
C PRO A 66 11.56 -8.23 6.93
N PHE A 67 10.30 -8.60 6.62
CA PHE A 67 9.84 -8.83 5.24
C PHE A 67 9.67 -7.51 4.49
N MET A 68 9.59 -6.42 5.23
CA MET A 68 9.57 -5.07 4.72
C MET A 68 10.34 -4.16 5.67
N PRO A 69 11.26 -3.30 5.19
CA PRO A 69 12.06 -2.46 6.09
C PRO A 69 11.22 -1.41 6.82
N SER A 70 10.12 -0.96 6.22
CA SER A 70 9.08 -0.12 6.86
C SER A 70 7.83 -0.09 5.99
N THR A 71 6.67 0.15 6.60
CA THR A 71 5.43 0.42 5.86
C THR A 71 5.55 1.75 5.10
N PRO A 72 5.31 1.77 3.77
CA PRO A 72 5.47 2.98 2.97
C PRO A 72 4.50 4.06 3.44
N ALA A 73 4.98 5.30 3.51
CA ALA A 73 4.10 6.43 3.75
C ALA A 73 3.27 6.70 2.48
N PRO A 74 1.93 6.79 2.60
CA PRO A 74 1.07 7.05 1.45
C PRO A 74 1.41 8.41 0.82
N PRO A 75 1.11 8.60 -0.49
CA PRO A 75 1.28 9.89 -1.13
C PRO A 75 0.48 11.01 -0.43
N ALA A 76 0.92 12.25 -0.54
CA ALA A 76 0.22 13.37 0.08
C ALA A 76 -1.25 13.47 -0.40
N GLY A 77 -2.18 13.56 0.55
CA GLY A 77 -3.62 13.58 0.29
C GLY A 77 -4.26 12.21 0.05
N TRP A 78 -3.53 11.12 0.27
CA TRP A 78 -4.05 9.75 0.23
C TRP A 78 -4.29 9.21 1.65
N SER A 79 -5.25 8.30 1.78
CA SER A 79 -5.46 7.54 3.01
C SER A 79 -4.28 6.61 3.28
N SER A 80 -4.08 6.25 4.55
CA SER A 80 -3.22 5.12 4.93
C SER A 80 -3.63 3.85 4.18
N TYR A 81 -2.65 2.96 3.94
CA TYR A 81 -2.92 1.65 3.37
C TYR A 81 -3.76 0.82 4.35
N ALA A 82 -5.02 0.60 4.00
CA ALA A 82 -5.91 -0.29 4.71
C ALA A 82 -5.61 -1.72 4.29
N TYR A 83 -5.39 -2.58 5.28
CA TYR A 83 -5.14 -4.00 5.09
C TYR A 83 -6.30 -4.79 5.68
N SER A 84 -6.85 -5.71 4.90
CA SER A 84 -7.78 -6.72 5.38
C SER A 84 -7.29 -8.09 4.95
N SER A 85 -7.40 -9.07 5.84
CA SER A 85 -7.13 -10.47 5.55
C SER A 85 -8.32 -11.32 5.98
N THR A 86 -8.55 -12.40 5.26
CA THR A 86 -9.59 -13.38 5.55
C THR A 86 -8.94 -14.69 5.99
N ALA A 87 -9.60 -15.43 6.87
CA ALA A 87 -9.13 -16.75 7.30
C ALA A 87 -8.99 -17.75 6.14
N SER A 88 -9.66 -17.49 5.01
CA SER A 88 -9.57 -18.26 3.77
C SER A 88 -8.28 -18.06 2.97
N GLY A 89 -7.37 -17.19 3.43
CA GLY A 89 -6.08 -16.97 2.77
C GLY A 89 -6.05 -15.75 1.83
N THR A 90 -7.16 -15.04 1.66
CA THR A 90 -7.25 -13.86 0.79
C THR A 90 -6.96 -12.60 1.59
N PHE A 91 -6.16 -11.69 1.05
CA PHE A 91 -5.99 -10.35 1.60
C PHE A 91 -6.39 -9.28 0.59
N ALA A 92 -6.53 -8.05 1.07
CA ALA A 92 -6.65 -6.88 0.23
C ALA A 92 -5.91 -5.71 0.88
N ILE A 93 -5.18 -4.97 0.05
CA ILE A 93 -4.55 -3.71 0.42
C ILE A 93 -5.22 -2.62 -0.39
N SER A 94 -5.78 -1.63 0.29
CA SER A 94 -6.48 -0.51 -0.34
C SER A 94 -5.98 0.85 0.15
N ALA A 95 -5.95 1.82 -0.75
CA ALA A 95 -5.69 3.22 -0.43
C ALA A 95 -6.49 4.11 -1.37
N THR A 96 -7.03 5.20 -0.84
CA THR A 96 -7.87 6.13 -1.59
C THR A 96 -7.24 7.51 -1.59
N GLY A 97 -7.18 8.14 -2.76
CA GLY A 97 -6.70 9.51 -2.93
C GLY A 97 -6.89 9.97 -4.36
N ASP A 98 -6.86 11.29 -4.58
CA ASP A 98 -7.07 11.89 -5.91
C ASP A 98 -8.37 11.43 -6.61
N SER A 99 -9.44 11.21 -5.83
CA SER A 99 -10.72 10.66 -6.30
C SER A 99 -10.63 9.27 -6.93
N THR A 100 -9.58 8.52 -6.60
CA THR A 100 -9.32 7.14 -7.06
C THR A 100 -9.07 6.21 -5.88
N THR A 101 -9.45 4.94 -6.01
CA THR A 101 -9.13 3.90 -5.03
C THR A 101 -8.23 2.86 -5.71
N VAL A 102 -7.04 2.66 -5.14
CA VAL A 102 -6.15 1.57 -5.49
C VAL A 102 -6.48 0.42 -4.55
N SER A 103 -6.79 -0.75 -5.10
CA SER A 103 -7.01 -1.98 -4.34
C SER A 103 -6.27 -3.11 -5.03
N LEU A 104 -5.47 -3.85 -4.26
CA LEU A 104 -4.78 -5.06 -4.72
C LEU A 104 -5.17 -6.23 -3.81
N PRO A 105 -5.43 -7.42 -4.39
CA PRO A 105 -5.54 -8.66 -3.63
C PRO A 105 -4.17 -9.19 -3.17
#